data_AF-A0AAX1G0I1-F1
#
_entry.id   AF-A0AAX1G0I1-F1
#
_cell.length_a   1.000
_cell.length_b   1.000
_cell.length_c   1.000
_cell.angle_alpha   90.00
_cell.angle_beta   90.00
_cell.angle_gamma   90.00
#
_symmetry.space_group_name_H-M   'P 1'
#
loop_
_entity.id
_entity.type
_entity.pdbx_description
1 polymer ?
#
loop_
_entity_poly.entity_id
_entity_poly.type
_entity_poly.pdbx_seq_one_letter_code
_entity_poly.pdbx_strand_id
1 'polypeptide(L)'
;MRFSSLSLLALSVFSASSYAVENGTLVDWSQQDNAVRFDSRQTGRQGLCTGTLVAGRFVLTAAHCLVESELDSFTTASGENYSSSNFVNHENFVEDEGFSGEDIGVITADEAIDYHNIQFLNIDTRTESEPIDISGFGGTMDLLAQANFTFSHYNWALPFIEYADVVNNSHTIPGDSGAGWINQSNEIIAIHKGSTHYTSGERTTYGTDIQAVKDFITDNIDGWHYPTLVDANGRATITIQSLHRDGIFDNAASDGDVTLIPEDSTCMTNGLIQPFEKCTYVIESAGGEGDLYLSDSEIIHINKPVETPDGNGDGDNSNDSSGGSMGFWPLILFGVALRRRKM
;
A
#
# COMPACT_ATOMS: atom_id res chain seq x y z
N MET A 1 4.58 -50.84 49.77
CA MET A 1 4.15 -49.45 49.54
C MET A 1 4.39 -49.12 48.08
N ARG A 2 3.32 -48.95 47.31
CA ARG A 2 3.37 -48.61 45.87
C ARG A 2 3.42 -47.08 45.78
N PHE A 3 4.48 -46.52 45.21
CA PHE A 3 4.50 -45.11 44.84
C PHE A 3 3.83 -44.96 43.48
N SER A 4 2.72 -44.21 43.45
CA SER A 4 2.02 -43.81 42.23
C SER A 4 2.94 -42.98 41.36
N SER A 5 2.99 -43.33 40.07
CA SER A 5 3.53 -42.52 39.00
C SER A 5 2.74 -41.20 38.94
N LEU A 6 3.40 -40.07 39.21
CA LEU A 6 2.87 -38.76 38.83
C LEU A 6 3.00 -38.63 37.30
N SER A 7 1.87 -38.61 36.60
CA SER A 7 1.82 -38.15 35.22
C SER A 7 2.17 -36.67 35.19
N LEU A 8 3.31 -36.32 34.57
CA LEU A 8 3.57 -34.93 34.16
C LEU A 8 2.53 -34.56 33.10
N LEU A 9 1.61 -33.67 33.46
CA LEU A 9 0.80 -32.94 32.49
C LEU A 9 1.74 -31.98 31.76
N ALA A 10 2.04 -32.27 30.50
CA ALA A 10 2.70 -31.31 29.63
C ALA A 10 1.69 -30.19 29.34
N LEU A 11 1.86 -29.03 29.99
CA LEU A 11 1.24 -27.79 29.54
C LEU A 11 1.92 -27.42 28.22
N SER A 12 1.26 -27.73 27.10
CA SER A 12 1.54 -27.09 25.82
C SER A 12 1.21 -25.61 25.97
N VAL A 13 2.24 -24.80 26.22
CA VAL A 13 2.17 -23.36 26.04
C VAL A 13 1.90 -23.15 24.56
N PHE A 14 0.65 -22.87 24.19
CA PHE A 14 0.38 -22.26 22.90
C PHE A 14 1.07 -20.90 22.94
N SER A 15 2.18 -20.77 22.22
CA SER A 15 2.72 -19.45 21.88
C SER A 15 1.58 -18.70 21.22
N ALA A 16 1.04 -17.68 21.89
CA ALA A 16 0.14 -16.76 21.22
C ALA A 16 0.95 -16.16 20.07
N SER A 17 0.55 -16.45 18.84
CA SER A 17 1.04 -15.70 17.69
C SER A 17 0.81 -14.23 18.03
N SER A 18 1.86 -13.40 18.04
CA SER A 18 1.66 -11.95 18.07
C SER A 18 0.81 -11.62 16.86
N TYR A 19 -0.38 -11.08 17.09
CA TYR A 19 -1.24 -10.59 16.02
C TYR A 19 -0.77 -9.18 15.65
N ALA A 20 -0.81 -8.85 14.36
CA ALA A 20 -0.78 -7.47 13.91
C ALA A 20 -2.01 -6.79 14.43
N VAL A 21 -1.81 -5.63 15.04
CA VAL A 21 -2.80 -5.02 15.93
C VAL A 21 -3.36 -6.05 16.95
N GLU A 22 -2.92 -5.99 18.21
CA GLU A 22 -3.38 -6.96 19.20
C GLU A 22 -4.89 -6.81 19.45
N ASN A 23 -5.65 -7.91 19.31
CA ASN A 23 -7.12 -7.96 19.34
C ASN A 23 -7.82 -7.18 18.20
N GLY A 24 -7.11 -6.92 17.10
CA GLY A 24 -7.65 -6.32 15.89
C GLY A 24 -8.51 -7.24 15.03
N THR A 25 -9.10 -6.67 13.98
CA THR A 25 -9.79 -7.41 12.93
C THR A 25 -8.87 -7.60 11.74
N LEU A 26 -8.76 -8.83 11.24
CA LEU A 26 -8.00 -9.11 10.02
C LEU A 26 -8.60 -8.36 8.83
N VAL A 27 -7.71 -7.78 8.03
CA VAL A 27 -8.02 -7.12 6.77
C VAL A 27 -7.48 -7.98 5.64
N ASP A 28 -8.26 -8.16 4.59
CA ASP A 28 -7.76 -8.75 3.35
C ASP A 28 -6.80 -7.76 2.69
N TRP A 29 -5.51 -8.05 2.72
CA TRP A 29 -4.48 -7.16 2.18
C TRP A 29 -4.70 -6.85 0.69
N SER A 30 -5.30 -7.76 -0.09
CA SER A 30 -5.63 -7.48 -1.49
C SER A 30 -6.67 -6.36 -1.66
N GLN A 31 -7.47 -6.08 -0.62
CA GLN A 31 -8.46 -4.99 -0.60
C GLN A 31 -7.87 -3.68 -0.06
N GLN A 32 -6.62 -3.70 0.40
CA GLN A 32 -5.82 -2.53 0.78
C GLN A 32 -4.41 -2.70 0.20
N ASP A 33 -4.34 -2.97 -1.12
CA ASP A 33 -3.12 -3.35 -1.82
C ASP A 33 -2.09 -2.21 -1.95
N ASN A 34 -2.45 -0.98 -1.55
CA ASN A 34 -1.51 0.09 -1.31
C ASN A 34 -0.86 0.08 0.08
N ALA A 35 -1.30 -0.74 1.03
CA ALA A 35 -0.54 -0.96 2.26
C ALA A 35 0.72 -1.79 1.95
N VAL A 36 1.86 -1.42 2.52
CA VAL A 36 3.12 -2.16 2.37
C VAL A 36 3.71 -2.52 3.71
N ARG A 37 4.41 -3.66 3.73
CA ARG A 37 5.06 -4.17 4.93
C ARG A 37 6.56 -4.00 4.82
N PHE A 38 7.17 -3.38 5.82
CA PHE A 38 8.62 -3.25 5.90
C PHE A 38 9.27 -4.49 6.50
N ASP A 39 10.32 -4.94 5.84
CA ASP A 39 11.03 -6.19 6.13
C ASP A 39 12.54 -5.95 6.20
N SER A 40 13.25 -6.94 6.73
CA SER A 40 14.71 -7.00 6.78
C SER A 40 15.20 -8.17 5.95
N ARG A 41 15.75 -7.94 4.75
CA ARG A 41 16.36 -9.03 3.97
C ARG A 41 17.61 -9.58 4.62
N GLN A 42 18.34 -8.74 5.35
CA GLN A 42 19.53 -9.14 6.10
C GLN A 42 19.24 -10.19 7.17
N THR A 43 18.13 -10.04 7.90
CA THR A 43 17.81 -10.90 9.05
C THR A 43 16.67 -11.89 8.77
N GLY A 44 15.92 -11.69 7.69
CA GLY A 44 14.69 -12.42 7.37
C GLY A 44 13.50 -12.04 8.23
N ARG A 45 13.61 -10.99 9.06
CA ARG A 45 12.51 -10.46 9.86
C ARG A 45 11.51 -9.73 8.99
N GLN A 46 10.24 -9.81 9.34
CA GLN A 46 9.13 -9.24 8.60
C GLN A 46 8.21 -8.45 9.52
N GLY A 47 7.42 -7.53 8.97
CA GLY A 47 6.41 -6.79 9.74
C GLY A 47 7.04 -5.86 10.78
N LEU A 48 8.15 -5.24 10.39
CA LEU A 48 8.96 -4.38 11.26
C LEU A 48 8.48 -2.92 11.24
N CYS A 49 7.83 -2.50 10.16
CA CYS A 49 7.03 -1.28 10.04
C CYS A 49 5.94 -1.48 8.98
N THR A 50 5.05 -0.51 8.87
CA THR A 50 4.01 -0.40 7.86
C THR A 50 4.22 0.88 7.05
N GLY A 51 3.78 0.90 5.80
CA GLY A 51 3.69 2.13 5.01
C GLY A 51 2.53 2.08 4.03
N THR A 52 2.38 3.16 3.28
CA THR A 52 1.32 3.30 2.29
C THR A 52 1.86 3.81 0.97
N LEU A 53 1.60 3.08 -0.11
CA LEU A 53 1.87 3.47 -1.48
C LEU A 53 1.03 4.69 -1.86
N VAL A 54 1.70 5.69 -2.40
CA VAL A 54 1.12 6.90 -2.96
C VAL A 54 1.83 7.25 -4.27
N ALA A 55 1.13 7.96 -5.14
CA ALA A 55 1.67 8.46 -6.42
C ALA A 55 2.49 7.43 -7.24
N GLY A 56 2.00 6.20 -7.33
CA GLY A 56 2.50 5.13 -8.20
C GLY A 56 3.80 4.44 -7.75
N ARG A 57 4.72 5.17 -7.12
CA ARG A 57 6.06 4.65 -6.76
C ARG A 57 6.59 5.14 -5.43
N PHE A 58 5.82 5.96 -4.72
CA PHE A 58 6.25 6.52 -3.44
C PHE A 58 5.62 5.75 -2.29
N VAL A 59 6.31 5.66 -1.17
CA VAL A 59 5.76 5.08 0.07
C VAL A 59 5.88 6.10 1.18
N LEU A 60 4.75 6.45 1.80
CA LEU A 60 4.72 7.21 3.05
C LEU A 60 4.85 6.24 4.23
N THR A 61 5.70 6.60 5.20
CA THR A 61 5.86 5.86 6.45
C THR A 61 6.42 6.80 7.53
N ALA A 62 6.66 6.30 8.73
CA ALA A 62 7.32 7.05 9.80
C ALA A 62 8.83 7.17 9.50
N ALA A 63 9.42 8.32 9.75
CA ALA A 63 10.86 8.54 9.54
C ALA A 63 11.72 7.62 10.42
N HIS A 64 11.27 7.28 11.63
CA HIS A 64 12.00 6.36 12.49
C HIS A 64 12.13 4.95 11.88
N CYS A 65 11.15 4.50 11.08
CA CYS A 65 11.23 3.25 10.34
C CYS A 65 12.37 3.26 9.29
N LEU A 66 12.73 4.43 8.78
CA LEU A 66 13.69 4.56 7.68
C LEU A 66 15.15 4.67 8.18
N VAL A 67 15.34 5.07 9.44
CA VAL A 67 16.67 5.13 10.06
C VAL A 67 17.04 3.84 10.80
N GLU A 68 16.08 2.92 10.98
CA GLU A 68 16.32 1.59 11.51
C GLU A 68 17.20 0.77 10.55
N SER A 69 18.44 0.51 10.97
CA SER A 69 19.46 -0.15 10.13
C SER A 69 19.07 -1.54 9.58
N GLU A 70 18.09 -2.21 10.18
CA GLU A 70 17.64 -3.52 9.72
C GLU A 70 16.58 -3.46 8.61
N LEU A 71 15.91 -2.32 8.43
CA LEU A 71 14.85 -2.13 7.45
C LEU A 71 15.43 -1.76 6.08
N ASP A 72 15.46 -2.73 5.16
CA ASP A 72 16.11 -2.57 3.86
C ASP A 72 15.21 -2.88 2.65
N SER A 73 13.96 -3.28 2.92
CA SER A 73 12.94 -3.49 1.91
C SER A 73 11.52 -3.27 2.40
N PHE A 74 10.60 -3.15 1.45
CA PHE A 74 9.17 -3.25 1.68
C PHE A 74 8.53 -4.24 0.70
N THR A 75 7.47 -4.89 1.14
CA THR A 75 6.74 -5.92 0.41
C THR A 75 5.30 -5.45 0.15
N THR A 76 4.81 -5.65 -1.07
CA THR A 76 3.46 -5.29 -1.52
C THR A 76 2.47 -6.46 -1.35
N ALA A 77 1.18 -6.20 -1.57
CA ALA A 77 0.15 -7.25 -1.54
C ALA A 77 0.34 -8.32 -2.63
N SER A 78 1.03 -8.01 -3.74
CA SER A 78 1.41 -8.98 -4.77
C SER A 78 2.54 -9.91 -4.32
N GLY A 79 3.17 -9.63 -3.17
CA GLY A 79 4.33 -10.35 -2.65
C GLY A 79 5.66 -9.90 -3.27
N GLU A 80 5.65 -8.84 -4.08
CA GLU A 80 6.86 -8.24 -4.64
C GLU A 80 7.61 -7.45 -3.57
N ASN A 81 8.94 -7.46 -3.66
CA ASN A 81 9.81 -6.84 -2.68
C ASN A 81 10.69 -5.77 -3.33
N TYR A 82 10.68 -4.57 -2.75
CA TYR A 82 11.35 -3.39 -3.26
C TYR A 82 12.36 -2.87 -2.23
N SER A 83 13.40 -2.16 -2.69
CA SER A 83 14.34 -1.55 -1.75
C SER A 83 13.72 -0.33 -1.07
N SER A 84 13.94 -0.19 0.24
CA SER A 84 13.60 1.02 1.02
C SER A 84 14.75 2.03 1.11
N SER A 85 15.84 1.85 0.35
CA SER A 85 17.08 2.60 0.56
C SER A 85 17.09 4.03 -0.01
N ASN A 86 16.19 4.34 -0.93
CA ASN A 86 16.05 5.67 -1.52
C ASN A 86 14.93 6.42 -0.81
N PHE A 87 15.27 7.13 0.26
CA PHE A 87 14.29 7.84 1.08
C PHE A 87 14.75 9.23 1.50
N VAL A 88 13.76 10.05 1.86
CA VAL A 88 13.93 11.36 2.48
C VAL A 88 13.06 11.42 3.73
N ASN A 89 13.64 11.86 4.85
CA ASN A 89 12.90 12.15 6.08
C ASN A 89 12.55 13.63 6.15
N HIS A 90 11.51 13.97 6.90
CA HIS A 90 11.19 15.35 7.22
C HIS A 90 12.41 16.08 7.80
N GLU A 91 12.64 17.33 7.38
CA GLU A 91 13.86 18.09 7.75
C GLU A 91 14.01 18.34 9.26
N ASN A 92 12.88 18.38 9.96
CA ASN A 92 12.80 18.54 11.41
C ASN A 92 12.74 17.19 12.17
N PHE A 93 12.82 16.05 11.47
CA PHE A 93 12.82 14.75 12.15
C PHE A 93 13.99 14.66 13.14
N VAL A 94 13.67 14.27 14.37
CA VAL A 94 14.64 13.99 15.43
C VAL A 94 14.41 12.58 15.91
N GLU A 95 15.43 11.74 15.80
CA GLU A 95 15.41 10.40 16.37
C GLU A 95 15.61 10.49 17.88
N ASP A 96 14.50 10.49 18.61
CA ASP A 96 14.49 10.35 20.06
C ASP A 96 13.30 9.50 20.55
N GLU A 97 13.33 9.17 21.83
CA GLU A 97 12.28 8.41 22.53
C GLU A 97 10.96 9.21 22.68
N GLY A 98 10.91 10.44 22.17
CA GLY A 98 9.76 11.35 22.25
C GLY A 98 9.21 11.74 20.88
N PHE A 99 8.49 12.86 20.85
CA PHE A 99 8.06 13.55 19.63
C PHE A 99 8.69 14.93 19.59
N SER A 100 9.99 15.00 19.36
CA SER A 100 10.66 16.28 19.20
C SER A 100 10.63 16.81 17.76
N GLY A 101 10.13 16.02 16.81
CA GLY A 101 10.00 16.39 15.40
C GLY A 101 8.96 15.56 14.66
N GLU A 102 8.64 16.00 13.45
CA GLU A 102 7.68 15.39 12.53
C GLU A 102 8.21 14.04 12.06
N ASP A 103 7.55 12.96 12.47
CA ASP A 103 7.99 11.59 12.23
C ASP A 103 7.33 11.05 10.96
N ILE A 104 7.81 11.53 9.81
CA ILE A 104 7.36 11.13 8.48
C ILE A 104 8.54 11.07 7.51
N GLY A 105 8.53 10.08 6.63
CA GLY A 105 9.44 10.00 5.51
C GLY A 105 8.78 9.44 4.26
N VAL A 106 9.44 9.67 3.12
CA VAL A 106 9.02 9.23 1.79
C VAL A 106 10.11 8.37 1.20
N ILE A 107 9.77 7.16 0.76
CA ILE A 107 10.62 6.34 -0.13
C ILE A 107 10.21 6.58 -1.57
N THR A 108 11.18 6.55 -2.47
CA THR A 108 10.96 6.49 -3.91
C THR A 108 11.46 5.16 -4.46
N ALA A 109 10.54 4.29 -4.89
CA ALA A 109 10.88 3.07 -5.60
C ALA A 109 11.47 3.38 -6.98
N ASP A 110 12.33 2.52 -7.52
CA ASP A 110 12.98 2.75 -8.83
C ASP A 110 12.00 2.69 -10.01
N GLU A 111 10.93 1.93 -9.86
CA GLU A 111 9.90 1.68 -10.87
C GLU A 111 8.50 1.94 -10.29
N ALA A 112 7.51 2.11 -11.16
CA ALA A 112 6.11 2.19 -10.76
C ALA A 112 5.63 0.84 -10.22
N ILE A 113 4.72 0.90 -9.25
CA ILE A 113 4.17 -0.26 -8.54
C ILE A 113 2.69 -0.37 -8.85
N ASP A 114 2.27 -1.58 -9.20
CA ASP A 114 0.89 -1.89 -9.55
C ASP A 114 0.02 -2.09 -8.29
N TYR A 115 -1.06 -1.31 -8.15
CA TYR A 115 -2.06 -1.43 -7.10
C TYR A 115 -3.37 -0.74 -7.53
N HIS A 116 -4.50 -1.22 -7.00
CA HIS A 116 -5.84 -0.76 -7.36
C HIS A 116 -6.42 0.25 -6.35
N ASN A 117 -6.18 0.01 -5.06
CA ASN A 117 -6.84 0.75 -4.00
C ASN A 117 -5.96 1.90 -3.56
N ILE A 118 -6.56 3.07 -3.31
CA ILE A 118 -5.88 4.21 -2.70
C ILE A 118 -6.73 4.80 -1.59
N GLN A 119 -6.07 5.41 -0.61
CA GLN A 119 -6.70 6.35 0.33
C GLN A 119 -6.07 7.73 0.13
N PHE A 120 -6.91 8.73 -0.11
CA PHE A 120 -6.45 10.10 -0.33
C PHE A 120 -5.91 10.74 0.95
N LEU A 121 -5.02 11.70 0.80
CA LEU A 121 -4.49 12.50 1.92
C LEU A 121 -5.49 13.61 2.28
N ASN A 122 -5.84 13.74 3.56
CA ASN A 122 -6.77 14.77 4.02
C ASN A 122 -6.10 15.76 4.98
N ILE A 123 -6.08 17.03 4.55
CA ILE A 123 -5.46 18.16 5.27
C ILE A 123 -6.46 19.05 6.01
N ASP A 124 -7.72 18.65 6.17
CA ASP A 124 -8.69 19.39 6.99
C ASP A 124 -8.37 19.24 8.49
N THR A 125 -8.98 20.08 9.32
CA THR A 125 -8.85 19.93 10.78
C THR A 125 -9.77 18.81 11.29
N ARG A 126 -9.27 18.07 12.28
CA ARG A 126 -9.95 16.95 12.95
C ARG A 126 -10.89 17.40 14.05
N THR A 127 -11.94 16.62 14.29
CA THR A 127 -12.89 16.86 15.39
C THR A 127 -12.77 15.77 16.44
N GLU A 128 -12.74 16.16 17.72
CA GLU A 128 -12.73 15.24 18.85
C GLU A 128 -13.82 14.17 18.71
N SER A 129 -13.47 12.93 19.05
CA SER A 129 -14.31 11.73 18.97
C SER A 129 -14.65 11.24 17.55
N GLU A 130 -14.08 11.81 16.49
CA GLU A 130 -14.27 11.23 15.15
C GLU A 130 -13.62 9.83 15.07
N PRO A 131 -14.26 8.82 14.46
CA PRO A 131 -13.68 7.50 14.36
C PRO A 131 -12.48 7.43 13.42
N ILE A 132 -11.44 6.72 13.86
CA ILE A 132 -10.19 6.49 13.13
C ILE A 132 -9.90 4.99 13.12
N ASP A 133 -9.44 4.49 11.99
CA ASP A 133 -8.92 3.14 11.84
C ASP A 133 -7.42 3.16 11.58
N ILE A 134 -6.68 2.24 12.18
CA ILE A 134 -5.24 2.05 11.91
C ILE A 134 -5.03 0.59 11.55
N SER A 135 -4.53 0.35 10.33
CA SER A 135 -4.20 -0.98 9.82
C SER A 135 -2.70 -1.14 9.69
N GLY A 136 -2.13 -2.17 10.31
CA GLY A 136 -0.68 -2.42 10.29
C GLY A 136 -0.33 -3.90 10.26
N PHE A 137 0.96 -4.18 10.06
CA PHE A 137 1.53 -5.52 9.97
C PHE A 137 2.27 -5.97 11.23
N GLY A 138 2.20 -5.20 12.32
CA GLY A 138 3.04 -5.39 13.49
C GLY A 138 3.07 -6.82 14.00
N GLY A 139 4.23 -7.34 14.37
CA GLY A 139 4.33 -8.68 14.98
C GLY A 139 3.82 -9.86 14.14
N THR A 140 3.48 -9.70 12.85
CA THR A 140 3.10 -10.82 11.97
C THR A 140 3.87 -10.85 10.66
N MET A 141 4.04 -12.07 10.17
CA MET A 141 4.48 -12.35 8.81
C MET A 141 3.23 -12.39 7.91
N ASP A 142 2.73 -11.32 7.33
CA ASP A 142 1.73 -11.35 6.21
C ASP A 142 0.27 -11.06 6.61
N LEU A 143 -0.05 -10.74 7.86
CA LEU A 143 -1.42 -10.41 8.25
C LEU A 143 -1.56 -8.90 8.46
N LEU A 144 -2.30 -8.24 7.57
CA LEU A 144 -2.79 -6.90 7.82
C LEU A 144 -3.96 -6.99 8.81
N ALA A 145 -3.93 -6.17 9.85
CA ALA A 145 -5.01 -6.11 10.81
C ALA A 145 -5.24 -4.69 11.30
N GLN A 146 -6.48 -4.45 11.72
CA GLN A 146 -7.00 -3.12 12.00
C GLN A 146 -7.41 -2.97 13.47
N ALA A 147 -7.07 -1.82 14.06
CA ALA A 147 -7.60 -1.33 15.32
C ALA A 147 -8.47 -0.11 15.07
N ASN A 148 -9.48 0.05 15.93
CA ASN A 148 -10.36 1.21 15.92
C ASN A 148 -9.96 2.16 17.06
N PHE A 149 -9.98 3.44 16.76
CA PHE A 149 -9.70 4.53 17.66
C PHE A 149 -10.72 5.66 17.47
N THR A 150 -10.64 6.66 18.32
CA THR A 150 -11.25 7.97 18.05
C THR A 150 -10.21 9.06 18.15
N PHE A 151 -10.28 10.07 17.29
CA PHE A 151 -9.45 11.27 17.43
C PHE A 151 -9.69 11.89 18.81
N SER A 152 -8.60 12.20 19.52
CA SER A 152 -8.65 12.81 20.84
C SER A 152 -8.44 14.32 20.69
N HIS A 153 -7.21 14.72 20.39
CA HIS A 153 -6.82 16.13 20.31
C HIS A 153 -5.46 16.30 19.64
N TYR A 154 -5.17 17.53 19.22
CA TYR A 154 -3.83 17.97 18.84
C TYR A 154 -2.99 18.30 20.08
N ASN A 155 -1.69 18.06 20.03
CA ASN A 155 -0.79 18.57 21.05
C ASN A 155 -0.79 20.11 21.06
N TRP A 156 -0.90 20.69 22.25
CA TRP A 156 -1.05 22.13 22.44
C TRP A 156 0.19 22.96 22.07
N ALA A 157 1.38 22.36 22.08
CA ALA A 157 2.65 23.03 21.78
C ALA A 157 3.22 22.63 20.41
N LEU A 158 2.97 21.38 19.99
CA LEU A 158 3.53 20.77 18.80
C LEU A 158 2.37 20.26 17.93
N PRO A 159 1.70 21.14 17.16
CA PRO A 159 0.43 20.81 16.51
C PRO A 159 0.52 19.71 15.45
N PHE A 160 1.73 19.32 15.03
CA PHE A 160 1.95 18.16 14.16
C PHE A 160 1.69 16.81 14.86
N ILE A 161 1.55 16.79 16.19
CA ILE A 161 1.24 15.57 16.95
C ILE A 161 -0.27 15.49 17.16
N GLU A 162 -0.84 14.40 16.67
CA GLU A 162 -2.22 14.00 16.96
C GLU A 162 -2.25 12.89 18.01
N TYR A 163 -3.30 12.89 18.83
CA TYR A 163 -3.60 11.84 19.79
C TYR A 163 -4.91 11.14 19.44
N ALA A 164 -4.96 9.84 19.68
CA ALA A 164 -6.14 9.02 19.53
C ALA A 164 -6.38 8.14 20.76
N ASP A 165 -7.65 7.91 21.06
CA ASP A 165 -8.13 7.09 22.18
C ASP A 165 -8.54 5.70 21.69
N VAL A 166 -8.16 4.67 22.44
CA VAL A 166 -8.61 3.30 22.18
C VAL A 166 -10.11 3.16 22.46
N VAL A 167 -10.87 2.54 21.54
CA VAL A 167 -12.32 2.34 21.73
C VAL A 167 -12.67 0.99 22.36
N ASN A 168 -11.73 0.04 22.31
CA ASN A 168 -11.86 -1.30 22.89
C ASN A 168 -10.46 -1.86 23.22
N ASN A 169 -10.33 -3.18 23.39
CA ASN A 169 -9.04 -3.81 23.72
C ASN A 169 -8.08 -3.95 22.52
N SER A 170 -8.54 -3.61 21.31
CA SER A 170 -7.74 -3.58 20.10
C SER A 170 -6.78 -2.40 20.12
N HIS A 171 -5.51 -2.64 19.81
CA HIS A 171 -4.50 -1.60 19.82
C HIS A 171 -3.28 -1.95 18.96
N THR A 172 -2.53 -0.93 18.55
CA THR A 172 -1.31 -1.11 17.78
C THR A 172 -0.18 -1.72 18.61
N ILE A 173 0.78 -2.36 17.95
CA ILE A 173 1.94 -2.99 18.55
C ILE A 173 3.22 -2.64 17.74
N PRO A 174 4.43 -3.00 18.23
CA PRO A 174 5.64 -2.83 17.43
C PRO A 174 5.50 -3.43 16.03
N GLY A 175 5.83 -2.62 15.01
CA GLY A 175 5.69 -2.93 13.59
C GLY A 175 4.47 -2.32 12.89
N ASP A 176 3.53 -1.73 13.64
CA ASP A 176 2.46 -0.90 13.06
C ASP A 176 2.93 0.53 12.77
N SER A 177 4.12 0.92 13.25
CA SER A 177 4.75 2.21 12.95
C SER A 177 4.75 2.52 11.46
N GLY A 178 4.39 3.74 11.10
CA GLY A 178 4.27 4.20 9.72
C GLY A 178 2.92 3.91 9.05
N ALA A 179 2.00 3.18 9.70
CA ALA A 179 0.64 2.98 9.20
C ALA A 179 -0.13 4.30 9.07
N GLY A 180 -0.95 4.43 8.02
CA GLY A 180 -1.88 5.55 7.89
C GLY A 180 -3.04 5.47 8.91
N TRP A 181 -3.43 6.61 9.46
CA TRP A 181 -4.67 6.77 10.21
C TRP A 181 -5.78 7.10 9.24
N ILE A 182 -6.81 6.28 9.19
CA ILE A 182 -7.89 6.36 8.20
C ILE A 182 -9.16 6.88 8.84
N ASN A 183 -9.71 7.97 8.30
CA ASN A 183 -10.99 8.51 8.75
C ASN A 183 -12.19 7.75 8.14
N GLN A 184 -13.40 8.11 8.53
CA GLN A 184 -14.63 7.50 8.01
C GLN A 184 -14.88 7.70 6.50
N SER A 185 -14.19 8.67 5.87
CA SER A 185 -14.26 8.92 4.43
C SER A 185 -13.21 8.12 3.65
N ASN A 186 -12.50 7.20 4.32
CA ASN A 186 -11.41 6.40 3.77
C ASN A 186 -10.23 7.27 3.28
N GLU A 187 -9.84 8.25 4.10
CA GLU A 187 -8.73 9.17 3.82
C GLU A 187 -7.69 9.10 4.93
N ILE A 188 -6.41 9.24 4.56
CA ILE A 188 -5.27 9.28 5.47
C ILE A 188 -5.20 10.66 6.10
N ILE A 189 -5.27 10.71 7.42
CA ILE A 189 -5.23 11.94 8.22
C ILE A 189 -3.92 12.11 9.00
N ALA A 190 -3.23 11.01 9.31
CA ALA A 190 -1.97 11.02 10.04
C ALA A 190 -1.13 9.78 9.71
N ILE A 191 0.16 9.82 10.05
CA ILE A 191 1.08 8.69 10.01
C ILE A 191 1.34 8.21 11.45
N HIS A 192 1.11 6.92 11.72
CA HIS A 192 1.27 6.35 13.04
C HIS A 192 2.74 6.36 13.47
N LYS A 193 3.04 6.95 14.63
CA LYS A 193 4.36 6.83 15.25
C LYS A 193 4.41 5.68 16.26
N GLY A 194 3.37 5.54 17.07
CA GLY A 194 3.37 4.53 18.12
C GLY A 194 2.37 4.85 19.21
N SER A 195 2.63 4.33 20.40
CA SER A 195 1.77 4.56 21.55
C SER A 195 2.45 4.21 22.87
N THR A 196 1.92 4.74 23.97
CA THR A 196 2.37 4.37 25.31
C THR A 196 1.90 2.97 25.70
N HIS A 197 2.60 2.34 26.65
CA HIS A 197 2.11 1.14 27.31
C HIS A 197 0.77 1.41 28.02
N TYR A 198 -0.08 0.40 28.10
CA TYR A 198 -1.34 0.48 28.84
C TYR A 198 -1.03 0.62 30.35
N THR A 199 -1.15 1.83 30.89
CA THR A 199 -0.98 2.10 32.32
C THR A 199 -2.26 2.71 32.87
N SER A 200 -2.77 2.13 33.98
CA SER A 200 -3.93 2.66 34.71
C SER A 200 -5.23 2.85 33.93
N GLY A 201 -5.43 2.12 32.83
CA GLY A 201 -6.66 2.20 32.04
C GLY A 201 -6.56 3.00 30.74
N GLU A 202 -5.41 3.64 30.51
CA GLU A 202 -5.18 4.58 29.42
C GLU A 202 -4.00 4.11 28.56
N ARG A 203 -4.16 4.24 27.24
CA ARG A 203 -3.13 3.94 26.26
C ARG A 203 -3.16 5.02 25.20
N THR A 204 -2.24 5.97 25.32
CA THR A 204 -2.17 7.12 24.42
C THR A 204 -1.58 6.67 23.10
N THR A 205 -2.36 6.75 22.03
CA THR A 205 -1.94 6.51 20.65
C THR A 205 -1.64 7.84 19.98
N TYR A 206 -0.60 7.88 19.16
CA TYR A 206 -0.13 9.14 18.60
C TYR A 206 0.44 9.01 17.18
N GLY A 207 0.36 10.10 16.42
CA GLY A 207 0.76 10.15 15.01
C GLY A 207 1.15 11.54 14.55
N THR A 208 1.76 11.60 13.36
CA THR A 208 2.16 12.83 12.67
C THR A 208 1.02 13.27 11.75
N ASP A 209 0.44 14.44 11.99
CA ASP A 209 -0.66 15.04 11.21
C ASP A 209 -0.25 15.32 9.75
N ILE A 210 -1.08 14.87 8.80
CA ILE A 210 -0.88 15.13 7.36
C ILE A 210 -1.00 16.63 7.04
N GLN A 211 -1.87 17.38 7.71
CA GLN A 211 -1.99 18.83 7.48
C GLN A 211 -0.68 19.55 7.85
N ALA A 212 -0.03 19.16 8.95
CA ALA A 212 1.22 19.75 9.40
C ALA A 212 2.42 19.46 8.48
N VAL A 213 2.44 18.31 7.79
CA VAL A 213 3.56 17.88 6.93
C VAL A 213 3.25 17.92 5.44
N LYS A 214 2.17 18.61 5.06
CA LYS A 214 1.69 18.67 3.68
C LYS A 214 2.72 19.21 2.69
N ASP A 215 3.50 20.22 3.09
CA ASP A 215 4.50 20.86 2.24
C ASP A 215 5.66 19.90 1.97
N PHE A 216 6.10 19.15 2.99
CA PHE A 216 7.08 18.08 2.84
C PHE A 216 6.62 17.00 1.86
N ILE A 217 5.34 16.60 1.92
CA ILE A 217 4.78 15.62 0.98
C ILE A 217 4.83 16.17 -0.45
N THR A 218 4.35 17.39 -0.67
CA THR A 218 4.32 17.96 -2.02
C THR A 218 5.70 18.28 -2.58
N ASP A 219 6.66 18.65 -1.74
CA ASP A 219 8.04 18.95 -2.17
C ASP A 219 8.82 17.70 -2.59
N ASN A 220 8.46 16.52 -2.07
CA ASN A 220 9.15 15.26 -2.36
C ASN A 220 8.43 14.38 -3.39
N ILE A 221 7.12 14.56 -3.59
CA ILE A 221 6.34 13.80 -4.58
C ILE A 221 6.12 14.63 -5.86
N ASP A 222 5.64 15.87 -5.73
CA ASP A 222 5.31 16.80 -6.82
C ASP A 222 4.64 16.13 -8.04
N GLY A 223 3.53 15.41 -7.80
CA GLY A 223 2.87 14.60 -8.82
C GLY A 223 1.42 14.25 -8.48
N TRP A 224 0.82 13.37 -9.27
CA TRP A 224 -0.52 12.83 -9.05
C TRP A 224 -0.51 11.66 -8.07
N HIS A 225 -1.49 11.62 -7.17
CA HIS A 225 -1.85 10.42 -6.42
C HIS A 225 -3.09 9.76 -7.04
N TYR A 226 -2.89 8.53 -7.52
CA TYR A 226 -3.86 7.80 -8.34
C TYR A 226 -3.70 6.28 -8.14
N PRO A 227 -4.73 5.47 -8.48
CA PRO A 227 -4.59 4.03 -8.61
C PRO A 227 -3.83 3.69 -9.90
N THR A 228 -2.78 2.86 -9.83
CA THR A 228 -2.00 2.50 -11.03
C THR A 228 -2.71 1.46 -11.89
N LEU A 229 -3.62 0.68 -11.31
CA LEU A 229 -4.48 -0.28 -12.01
C LEU A 229 -5.96 0.06 -11.87
N VAL A 230 -6.71 -0.05 -12.97
CA VAL A 230 -8.18 0.07 -12.97
C VAL A 230 -8.81 -0.97 -13.89
N ASP A 231 -9.83 -1.68 -13.40
CA ASP A 231 -10.67 -2.54 -14.21
C ASP A 231 -11.89 -1.77 -14.75
N ALA A 232 -12.14 -1.82 -16.06
CA ALA A 232 -13.24 -1.12 -16.69
C ALA A 232 -13.86 -1.92 -17.85
N ASN A 233 -15.19 -2.05 -17.83
CA ASN A 233 -15.97 -2.58 -18.95
C ASN A 233 -17.25 -1.73 -19.10
N GLY A 234 -17.19 -0.78 -20.02
CA GLY A 234 -18.12 0.33 -20.15
C GLY A 234 -17.56 1.61 -19.56
N ARG A 235 -18.46 2.48 -19.08
CA ARG A 235 -18.13 3.79 -18.55
C ARG A 235 -17.65 3.70 -17.10
N ALA A 236 -16.49 4.27 -16.80
CA ALA A 236 -15.89 4.29 -15.46
C ALA A 236 -15.51 5.72 -15.04
N THR A 237 -15.42 5.95 -13.73
CA THR A 237 -14.95 7.21 -13.15
C THR A 237 -13.78 6.92 -12.23
N ILE A 238 -12.65 7.55 -12.52
CA ILE A 238 -11.40 7.40 -11.77
C ILE A 238 -11.18 8.70 -11.01
N THR A 239 -10.99 8.61 -9.69
CA THR A 239 -10.70 9.78 -8.84
C THR A 239 -9.22 9.81 -8.54
N ILE A 240 -8.61 10.97 -8.66
CA ILE A 240 -7.19 11.22 -8.37
C ILE A 240 -7.05 12.45 -7.48
N GLN A 241 -5.87 12.65 -6.89
CA GLN A 241 -5.54 13.79 -6.06
C GLN A 241 -4.24 14.44 -6.50
N SER A 242 -4.19 15.77 -6.53
CA SER A 242 -2.95 16.50 -6.77
C SER A 242 -2.08 16.50 -5.52
N LEU A 243 -0.85 15.99 -5.63
CA LEU A 243 0.23 16.19 -4.66
C LEU A 243 1.34 17.09 -5.23
N HIS A 244 1.01 17.89 -6.26
CA HIS A 244 1.91 18.92 -6.79
C HIS A 244 2.11 20.03 -5.77
N ARG A 245 3.29 20.66 -5.78
CA ARG A 245 3.58 21.82 -4.91
C ARG A 245 2.73 23.03 -5.29
N ASP A 246 2.54 23.24 -6.58
CA ASP A 246 1.84 24.38 -7.16
C ASP A 246 0.55 23.93 -7.86
N GLY A 247 -0.36 24.87 -8.15
CA GLY A 247 -1.56 24.55 -8.91
C GLY A 247 -1.22 24.09 -10.33
N ILE A 248 -1.90 23.04 -10.80
CA ILE A 248 -1.63 22.39 -12.08
C ILE A 248 -2.87 22.41 -12.97
N PHE A 249 -2.66 22.48 -14.29
CA PHE A 249 -3.69 22.18 -15.28
C PHE A 249 -3.43 20.79 -15.82
N ASP A 250 -4.43 19.93 -15.73
CA ASP A 250 -4.31 18.59 -16.27
C ASP A 250 -4.34 18.57 -17.81
N ASN A 251 -3.59 17.63 -18.39
CA ASN A 251 -3.47 17.42 -19.82
C ASN A 251 -3.49 15.93 -20.20
N ALA A 252 -4.24 15.11 -19.47
CA ALA A 252 -4.26 13.67 -19.65
C ALA A 252 -4.62 13.22 -21.08
N ALA A 253 -4.05 12.08 -21.47
CA ALA A 253 -4.27 11.44 -22.77
C ALA A 253 -4.53 9.94 -22.58
N SER A 254 -5.19 9.30 -23.54
CA SER A 254 -5.44 7.85 -23.51
C SER A 254 -4.90 7.13 -24.74
N ASP A 255 -4.57 5.85 -24.58
CA ASP A 255 -4.19 4.92 -25.65
C ASP A 255 -4.84 3.54 -25.45
N GLY A 256 -4.89 2.73 -26.49
CA GLY A 256 -5.50 1.38 -26.45
C GLY A 256 -7.03 1.40 -26.36
N ASP A 257 -7.62 0.47 -25.62
CA ASP A 257 -9.08 0.35 -25.42
C ASP A 257 -9.60 1.29 -24.32
N VAL A 258 -9.19 2.56 -24.40
CA VAL A 258 -9.58 3.62 -23.46
C VAL A 258 -9.94 4.87 -24.24
N THR A 259 -11.19 5.32 -24.09
CA THR A 259 -11.66 6.62 -24.58
C THR A 259 -11.89 7.54 -23.40
N LEU A 260 -11.04 8.56 -23.26
CA LEU A 260 -11.25 9.65 -22.30
C LEU A 260 -12.45 10.53 -22.74
N ILE A 261 -13.30 10.92 -21.80
CA ILE A 261 -14.47 11.80 -22.01
C ILE A 261 -14.21 13.16 -21.32
N PRO A 262 -13.61 14.15 -22.02
CA PRO A 262 -13.13 15.38 -21.39
C PRO A 262 -14.23 16.22 -20.74
N GLU A 263 -15.39 16.34 -21.37
CA GLU A 263 -16.50 17.17 -20.90
C GLU A 263 -17.12 16.70 -19.58
N ASP A 264 -16.95 15.41 -19.26
CA ASP A 264 -17.45 14.80 -18.03
C ASP A 264 -16.34 14.60 -16.98
N SER A 265 -15.09 14.92 -17.35
CA SER A 265 -13.91 14.80 -16.48
C SER A 265 -13.66 16.10 -15.74
N THR A 266 -13.75 16.09 -14.41
CA THR A 266 -13.53 17.29 -13.60
C THR A 266 -12.09 17.76 -13.62
N CYS A 267 -11.11 16.86 -13.82
CA CYS A 267 -9.70 17.26 -13.99
C CYS A 267 -9.50 18.19 -15.20
N MET A 268 -10.30 18.02 -16.25
CA MET A 268 -10.19 18.82 -17.48
C MET A 268 -11.10 20.05 -17.48
N THR A 269 -12.19 20.01 -16.71
CA THR A 269 -13.23 21.07 -16.72
C THR A 269 -13.12 22.06 -15.56
N ASN A 270 -12.55 21.68 -14.41
CA ASN A 270 -12.42 22.57 -13.25
C ASN A 270 -11.33 23.66 -13.42
N GLY A 271 -10.46 23.53 -14.43
CA GLY A 271 -9.36 24.47 -14.66
C GLY A 271 -8.16 24.18 -13.77
N LEU A 272 -7.73 25.16 -12.97
CA LEU A 272 -6.53 25.04 -12.14
C LEU A 272 -6.82 24.22 -10.89
N ILE A 273 -6.19 23.04 -10.77
CA ILE A 273 -6.33 22.12 -9.65
C ILE A 273 -5.29 22.46 -8.58
N GLN A 274 -5.73 22.69 -7.35
CA GLN A 274 -4.85 23.06 -6.23
C GLN A 274 -4.19 21.84 -5.57
N PRO A 275 -3.09 22.02 -4.82
CA PRO A 275 -2.53 20.95 -3.99
C PRO A 275 -3.59 20.33 -3.06
N PHE A 276 -3.55 19.00 -2.92
CA PHE A 276 -4.51 18.15 -2.21
C PHE A 276 -5.94 18.14 -2.77
N GLU A 277 -6.25 18.92 -3.81
CA GLU A 277 -7.54 18.86 -4.48
C GLU A 277 -7.69 17.53 -5.23
N LYS A 278 -8.92 17.00 -5.19
CA LYS A 278 -9.31 15.80 -5.94
C LYS A 278 -10.03 16.18 -7.21
N CYS A 279 -9.80 15.43 -8.26
CA CYS A 279 -10.55 15.54 -9.49
C CYS A 279 -10.79 14.14 -10.08
N THR A 280 -11.60 14.08 -11.13
CA THR A 280 -12.05 12.83 -11.74
C THR A 280 -11.83 12.82 -13.25
N TYR A 281 -11.46 11.64 -13.76
CA TYR A 281 -11.59 11.29 -15.16
C TYR A 281 -12.78 10.40 -15.38
N VAL A 282 -13.45 10.59 -16.51
CA VAL A 282 -14.47 9.68 -17.02
C VAL A 282 -13.93 9.04 -18.28
N ILE A 283 -13.89 7.71 -18.29
CA ILE A 283 -13.42 6.91 -19.44
C ILE A 283 -14.50 5.94 -19.90
N GLU A 284 -14.42 5.50 -21.15
CA GLU A 284 -15.13 4.34 -21.68
C GLU A 284 -14.12 3.30 -22.19
N SER A 285 -14.36 2.03 -21.87
CA SER A 285 -13.57 0.88 -22.33
C SER A 285 -14.51 -0.26 -22.78
N ALA A 286 -14.10 -1.09 -23.73
CA ALA A 286 -14.81 -2.30 -24.13
C ALA A 286 -14.38 -3.54 -23.32
N GLY A 287 -13.53 -3.37 -22.29
CA GLY A 287 -12.99 -4.45 -21.47
C GLY A 287 -11.64 -4.99 -21.94
N GLY A 288 -11.03 -4.35 -22.95
CA GLY A 288 -9.66 -4.60 -23.38
C GLY A 288 -8.65 -3.71 -22.65
N GLU A 289 -7.38 -3.96 -22.94
CA GLU A 289 -6.25 -3.24 -22.34
C GLU A 289 -6.07 -1.84 -22.96
N GLY A 290 -5.70 -0.88 -22.12
CA GLY A 290 -5.25 0.43 -22.56
C GLY A 290 -4.72 1.25 -21.39
N ASP A 291 -4.35 2.50 -21.68
CA ASP A 291 -3.65 3.36 -20.73
C ASP A 291 -4.32 4.74 -20.66
N LEU A 292 -4.34 5.31 -19.47
CA LEU A 292 -4.59 6.73 -19.24
C LEU A 292 -3.31 7.37 -18.69
N TYR A 293 -2.70 8.22 -19.50
CA TYR A 293 -1.48 8.98 -19.19
C TYR A 293 -1.86 10.28 -18.49
N LEU A 294 -1.44 10.45 -17.25
CA LEU A 294 -1.55 11.71 -16.49
C LEU A 294 -0.34 12.62 -16.75
N SER A 295 0.81 11.99 -17.04
CA SER A 295 2.04 12.62 -17.52
C SER A 295 2.89 11.59 -18.29
N ASP A 296 4.13 11.95 -18.64
CA ASP A 296 5.06 11.03 -19.33
C ASP A 296 5.46 9.82 -18.45
N SER A 297 5.32 9.93 -17.12
CA SER A 297 5.73 8.88 -16.16
C SER A 297 4.60 8.39 -15.26
N GLU A 298 3.43 9.02 -15.31
CA GLU A 298 2.30 8.67 -14.46
C GLU A 298 1.18 8.10 -15.32
N ILE A 299 1.02 6.77 -15.24
CA ILE A 299 0.15 6.00 -16.11
C ILE A 299 -0.80 5.18 -15.26
N ILE A 300 -2.08 5.22 -15.59
CA ILE A 300 -3.09 4.29 -15.09
C ILE A 300 -3.30 3.22 -16.16
N HIS A 301 -2.97 1.99 -15.83
CA HIS A 301 -3.21 0.86 -16.72
C HIS A 301 -4.63 0.34 -16.55
N ILE A 302 -5.38 0.30 -17.65
CA ILE A 302 -6.77 -0.16 -17.69
C ILE A 302 -6.81 -1.61 -18.17
N ASN A 303 -7.42 -2.50 -17.37
CA ASN A 303 -7.52 -3.93 -17.64
C ASN A 303 -6.17 -4.62 -17.95
N LYS A 304 -5.09 -4.20 -17.29
CA LYS A 304 -3.77 -4.83 -17.44
C LYS A 304 -3.86 -6.31 -17.09
N PRO A 305 -3.37 -7.23 -17.95
CA PRO A 305 -3.38 -8.65 -17.62
C PRO A 305 -2.54 -8.93 -16.37
N VAL A 306 -3.08 -9.72 -15.44
CA VAL A 306 -2.29 -10.25 -14.32
C VAL A 306 -1.25 -11.21 -14.89
N GLU A 307 0.04 -10.91 -14.69
CA GLU A 307 1.10 -11.85 -15.02
C GLU A 307 0.95 -13.10 -14.12
N THR A 308 0.54 -14.22 -14.71
CA THR A 308 0.60 -15.50 -14.00
C THR A 308 2.06 -15.91 -13.91
N PRO A 309 2.60 -16.19 -12.71
CA PRO A 309 3.93 -16.78 -12.58
C PRO A 309 3.95 -18.05 -13.41
N ASP A 310 4.90 -18.16 -14.35
CA ASP A 310 5.08 -19.36 -15.15
C ASP A 310 5.15 -20.58 -14.23
N GLY A 311 4.06 -21.36 -14.22
CA GLY A 311 4.02 -22.65 -13.58
C GLY A 311 4.92 -23.61 -14.36
N ASN A 312 6.22 -23.57 -14.09
CA ASN A 312 7.13 -24.59 -14.57
C ASN A 312 8.24 -24.87 -13.56
N GLY A 313 7.84 -25.46 -12.44
CA GLY A 313 8.69 -26.39 -11.73
C GLY A 313 8.75 -27.69 -12.53
N ASP A 314 9.72 -27.80 -13.43
CA ASP A 314 10.30 -29.10 -13.76
C ASP A 314 11.78 -28.89 -14.08
N GLY A 315 12.61 -29.41 -13.17
CA GLY A 315 14.05 -29.45 -13.39
C GLY A 315 14.37 -30.46 -14.46
N ASP A 316 14.92 -30.01 -15.58
CA ASP A 316 15.83 -30.85 -16.34
C ASP A 316 16.96 -30.02 -16.96
N ASN A 317 18.18 -30.47 -16.70
CA ASN A 317 19.39 -29.91 -17.25
C ASN A 317 19.53 -30.37 -18.70
N SER A 318 19.38 -29.47 -19.66
CA SER A 318 20.11 -29.61 -20.93
C SER A 318 20.27 -28.27 -21.65
N ASN A 319 21.52 -27.94 -21.93
CA ASN A 319 21.89 -26.99 -22.99
C ASN A 319 21.17 -27.36 -24.28
N ASP A 320 20.49 -26.41 -24.91
CA ASP A 320 20.84 -26.08 -26.28
C ASP A 320 20.24 -24.73 -26.75
N SER A 321 21.01 -24.14 -27.64
CA SER A 321 20.80 -22.86 -28.31
C SER A 321 19.67 -22.93 -29.35
N SER A 322 19.25 -21.73 -29.80
CA SER A 322 18.63 -21.44 -31.10
C SER A 322 17.09 -21.47 -31.22
N GLY A 323 16.53 -20.30 -31.55
CA GLY A 323 15.65 -20.19 -32.72
C GLY A 323 14.24 -19.69 -32.43
N GLY A 324 13.99 -18.42 -32.72
CA GLY A 324 12.63 -17.90 -32.84
C GLY A 324 11.88 -18.46 -34.05
N SER A 325 10.56 -18.49 -33.99
CA SER A 325 9.66 -18.04 -35.06
C SER A 325 8.20 -18.35 -34.74
N MET A 326 7.38 -17.30 -34.86
CA MET A 326 6.12 -17.18 -35.60
C MET A 326 5.10 -18.32 -35.54
N GLY A 327 3.87 -17.92 -35.19
CA GLY A 327 2.69 -18.75 -35.08
C GLY A 327 2.27 -19.49 -36.34
N PHE A 328 1.41 -20.48 -36.14
CA PHE A 328 0.80 -21.23 -37.22
C PHE A 328 -0.59 -21.73 -36.79
N TRP A 329 -1.62 -21.13 -37.37
CA TRP A 329 -2.96 -21.72 -37.52
C TRP A 329 -3.07 -22.23 -38.99
N PRO A 330 -4.09 -23.03 -39.37
CA PRO A 330 -3.98 -24.48 -39.55
C PRO A 330 -4.53 -24.92 -40.92
N LEU A 331 -4.08 -26.04 -41.49
CA LEU A 331 -4.80 -26.63 -42.64
C LEU A 331 -4.75 -28.17 -42.71
N ILE A 332 -5.97 -28.75 -42.69
CA ILE A 332 -6.54 -29.72 -43.65
C ILE A 332 -6.12 -31.22 -43.55
N LEU A 333 -7.06 -32.01 -43.00
CA LEU A 333 -7.88 -33.11 -43.59
C LEU A 333 -7.31 -34.15 -44.59
N PHE A 334 -7.98 -35.33 -44.51
CA PHE A 334 -8.02 -36.52 -45.40
C PHE A 334 -6.83 -37.48 -45.34
N GLY A 335 -6.97 -38.81 -45.31
CA GLY A 335 -8.12 -39.70 -45.39
C GLY A 335 -7.64 -41.14 -45.65
N VAL A 336 -8.19 -42.09 -44.89
CA VAL A 336 -8.57 -43.48 -45.24
C VAL A 336 -7.61 -44.36 -46.08
N ALA A 337 -7.17 -45.45 -45.41
CA ALA A 337 -6.97 -46.83 -45.86
C ALA A 337 -5.94 -47.17 -46.97
N LEU A 338 -5.07 -48.13 -46.67
CA LEU A 338 -5.25 -49.52 -47.13
C LEU A 338 -4.28 -50.49 -46.46
N ARG A 339 -4.83 -51.66 -46.15
CA ARG A 339 -4.22 -52.85 -45.56
C ARG A 339 -3.78 -53.76 -46.71
N ARG A 340 -2.52 -54.26 -46.71
CA ARG A 340 -2.13 -55.69 -46.95
C ARG A 340 -0.66 -55.87 -47.39
N ARG A 341 0.09 -56.55 -46.52
CA ARG A 341 0.77 -57.86 -46.71
C ARG A 341 1.73 -58.08 -47.90
N LYS A 342 3.00 -58.35 -47.54
CA LYS A 342 3.85 -59.56 -47.79
C LYS A 342 5.25 -59.19 -48.29
N MET A 343 6.28 -59.51 -47.51
CA MET A 343 6.99 -60.79 -47.59
C MET A 343 7.33 -61.25 -46.18
#